data_AF-A0A3B0VIS8-F1
#
_entry.id   AF-A0A3B0VIS8-F1
#
_cell.length_a   1.000
_cell.length_b   1.000
_cell.length_c   1.000
_cell.angle_alpha   90.00
_cell.angle_beta   90.00
_cell.angle_gamma   90.00
#
_symmetry.space_group_name_H-M   'P 1'
#
loop_
_entity.id
_entity.type
_entity.pdbx_description
1 polymer ?
#
loop_
_entity_poly.entity_id
_entity_poly.type
_entity_poly.pdbx_seq_one_letter_code
_entity_poly.pdbx_strand_id
1 'polypeptide(L)'
;MTVRMRHTRSHTNNRRSHHALSGISVVKDKESEALRLPHRIDETTGMYRGRLIATPKIKKERTKAEKYEHATHTHNEPVAEKEISKKSKVVGKHEHSSTPKTRNDV
;
A
#
# COMPACT_ATOMS: atom_id res chain seq x y z
N MET A 1 -25.86 -2.06 22.42
CA MET A 1 -24.78 -2.05 23.41
C MET A 1 -23.75 -1.01 23.01
N THR A 2 -23.27 -0.19 23.96
CA THR A 2 -22.28 0.87 23.74
C THR A 2 -20.97 0.53 24.47
N VAL A 3 -19.84 0.96 23.91
CA VAL A 3 -18.54 0.82 24.58
C VAL A 3 -18.53 1.75 25.80
N ARG A 4 -18.54 1.15 27.00
CA ARG A 4 -18.59 1.89 28.28
C ARG A 4 -17.24 2.51 28.68
N MET A 5 -16.13 1.91 28.28
CA MET A 5 -14.77 2.36 28.61
C MET A 5 -13.79 2.15 27.46
N ARG A 6 -12.75 2.99 27.40
CA ARG A 6 -11.66 2.83 26.43
C ARG A 6 -10.92 1.52 26.66
N HIS A 7 -10.63 0.79 25.59
CA HIS A 7 -9.72 -0.36 25.67
C HIS A 7 -8.30 0.12 26.00
N THR A 8 -7.60 -0.63 26.85
CA THR A 8 -6.19 -0.34 27.11
C THR A 8 -5.35 -0.61 25.85
N ARG A 9 -4.17 0.03 25.77
CA ARG A 9 -3.25 -0.20 24.65
C ARG A 9 -2.83 -1.68 24.58
N SER A 10 -2.57 -2.31 25.73
CA SER A 10 -2.25 -3.74 25.82
C SER A 10 -3.38 -4.62 25.27
N HIS A 11 -4.64 -4.38 25.66
CA HIS A 11 -5.77 -5.17 25.18
C HIS A 11 -5.99 -5.04 23.66
N THR A 12 -5.75 -3.84 23.12
CA THR A 12 -5.81 -3.60 21.68
C THR A 12 -4.67 -4.28 20.94
N ASN A 13 -3.45 -4.23 21.47
CA ASN A 13 -2.28 -4.86 20.87
C ASN A 13 -2.37 -6.38 20.89
N ASN A 14 -2.82 -6.98 22.01
CA ASN A 14 -3.03 -8.42 22.13
C ASN A 14 -4.10 -8.92 21.15
N ARG A 15 -5.18 -8.17 20.98
CA ARG A 15 -6.21 -8.51 19.98
C ARG A 15 -5.66 -8.44 18.55
N ARG A 16 -4.74 -7.50 18.28
CA ARG A 16 -4.11 -7.31 16.97
C ARG A 16 -2.83 -8.14 16.78
N SER A 17 -2.50 -9.05 17.69
CA SER A 17 -1.27 -9.86 17.59
C SER A 17 -1.22 -10.70 16.30
N HIS A 18 -2.38 -11.14 15.81
CA HIS A 18 -2.51 -11.94 14.59
C HIS A 18 -2.70 -11.11 13.30
N HIS A 19 -2.69 -9.78 13.38
CA HIS A 19 -2.94 -8.90 12.22
C HIS A 19 -1.70 -8.67 11.34
N ALA A 20 -0.59 -9.37 11.61
CA ALA A 20 0.62 -9.23 10.82
C ALA A 20 0.39 -9.70 9.38
N LEU A 21 0.89 -8.92 8.41
CA LEU A 21 0.90 -9.34 7.01
C LEU A 21 1.89 -10.48 6.83
N SER A 22 1.44 -11.57 6.20
CA SER A 22 2.30 -12.69 5.85
C SER A 22 3.16 -12.33 4.63
N GLY A 23 4.40 -12.82 4.61
CA GLY A 23 5.26 -12.71 3.42
C GLY A 23 4.64 -13.44 2.23
N ILE A 24 4.89 -12.92 1.03
CA ILE A 24 4.42 -13.54 -0.21
C ILE A 24 5.43 -14.61 -0.65
N SER A 25 4.94 -15.76 -1.12
CA SER A 25 5.80 -16.78 -1.72
C SER A 25 6.22 -16.33 -3.12
N VAL A 26 7.53 -16.30 -3.37
CA VAL A 26 8.11 -15.84 -4.62
C VAL A 26 9.12 -16.90 -5.11
N VAL A 27 9.08 -17.17 -6.40
CA VAL A 27 9.96 -18.12 -7.09
C VAL A 27 10.85 -17.36 -8.05
N LYS A 28 12.14 -17.69 -8.04
CA LYS A 28 13.10 -17.15 -9.00
C LYS A 28 12.99 -17.91 -10.32
N ASP A 29 12.83 -17.20 -11.41
CA ASP A 29 12.84 -17.81 -12.74
C ASP A 29 14.28 -18.07 -13.22
N LYS A 30 14.47 -19.14 -14.00
CA LYS A 30 15.81 -19.57 -14.44
C LYS A 30 16.31 -18.80 -15.65
N GLU A 31 15.41 -18.36 -16.52
CA GLU A 31 15.76 -17.75 -17.80
C GLU A 31 15.85 -16.23 -17.70
N SER A 32 14.93 -15.62 -16.97
CA SER A 32 14.86 -14.16 -16.80
C SER A 32 15.49 -13.65 -15.51
N GLU A 33 15.87 -14.57 -14.61
CA GLU A 33 16.33 -14.28 -13.25
C GLU A 33 15.30 -13.48 -12.41
N ALA A 34 14.09 -13.28 -12.93
CA ALA A 34 13.07 -12.45 -12.34
C ALA A 34 12.34 -13.18 -11.21
N LEU A 35 11.85 -12.39 -10.25
CA LEU A 35 11.02 -12.85 -9.16
C LEU A 35 9.57 -12.91 -9.61
N ARG A 36 8.97 -14.11 -9.61
CA ARG A 36 7.57 -14.32 -9.99
C ARG A 36 6.78 -15.04 -8.92
N LEU A 37 5.47 -14.82 -8.91
CA LEU A 37 4.56 -15.59 -8.08
C LEU A 37 4.40 -17.02 -8.61
N PRO A 38 4.25 -18.03 -7.73
CA PRO A 38 3.88 -19.37 -8.15
C PRO A 38 2.63 -19.36 -9.04
N HIS A 39 2.61 -20.25 -10.04
CA HIS A 39 1.51 -20.40 -11.00
C HIS A 39 1.14 -19.18 -11.85
N ARG A 40 1.92 -18.10 -11.80
CA ARG A 40 1.74 -16.95 -12.70
C ARG A 40 2.77 -16.94 -13.83
N ILE A 41 2.40 -16.25 -14.91
CA ILE A 41 3.26 -15.95 -16.05
C ILE A 41 4.33 -14.94 -15.59
N ASP A 42 5.54 -15.06 -16.14
CA ASP A 42 6.56 -14.03 -15.97
C ASP A 42 6.20 -12.78 -16.76
N GLU A 43 6.10 -11.63 -16.09
CA GLU A 43 5.77 -10.35 -16.72
C GLU A 43 6.86 -9.83 -17.65
N THR A 44 8.10 -10.29 -17.47
CA THR A 44 9.25 -9.86 -18.27
C THR A 44 9.29 -10.56 -19.62
N THR A 45 9.32 -11.90 -19.62
CA THR A 45 9.44 -12.71 -20.85
C THR A 45 8.09 -13.15 -21.41
N GLY A 46 7.01 -13.13 -20.61
CA GLY A 46 5.70 -13.63 -21.02
C GLY A 46 5.61 -15.17 -21.11
N MET A 47 6.60 -15.86 -20.55
CA MET A 47 6.74 -17.31 -20.62
C MET A 47 6.02 -18.02 -19.46
N TYR A 48 5.43 -19.18 -19.74
CA TYR A 48 4.88 -20.08 -18.73
C TYR A 48 4.93 -21.52 -19.24
N ARG A 49 5.48 -22.44 -18.43
CA ARG A 49 5.61 -23.88 -18.76
C ARG A 49 6.24 -24.12 -20.15
N GLY A 50 7.27 -23.34 -20.50
CA GLY A 50 8.01 -23.48 -21.78
C GLY A 50 7.26 -22.98 -23.01
N ARG A 51 6.15 -22.24 -22.86
CA ARG A 51 5.41 -21.63 -23.96
C ARG A 51 5.33 -20.12 -23.76
N LEU A 52 5.43 -19.39 -24.87
CA LEU A 52 5.18 -17.95 -24.90
C LEU A 52 3.66 -17.72 -24.91
N ILE A 53 3.13 -17.15 -23.83
CA ILE A 53 1.68 -16.88 -23.69
C ILE A 53 1.37 -15.41 -23.97
N ALA A 54 2.23 -14.50 -23.52
CA ALA A 54 2.06 -13.08 -23.75
C ALA A 54 3.28 -12.52 -24.50
N THR A 55 3.05 -11.65 -25.47
CA THR A 55 4.14 -10.87 -26.07
C THR A 55 4.78 -10.00 -24.98
N PRO A 56 6.10 -10.04 -24.81
CA PRO A 56 6.78 -9.30 -23.77
C PRO A 56 6.48 -7.81 -23.91
N LYS A 57 5.95 -7.19 -22.85
CA LYS A 57 5.66 -5.76 -22.86
C LYS A 57 6.98 -5.02 -22.74
N ILE A 58 7.42 -4.38 -23.82
CA ILE A 58 8.54 -3.44 -23.78
C ILE A 58 8.14 -2.31 -22.83
N LYS A 59 8.85 -2.18 -21.70
CA LYS A 59 8.66 -1.07 -20.77
C LYS A 59 9.07 0.22 -21.49
N LYS A 60 8.09 0.98 -21.97
CA LYS A 60 8.32 2.35 -22.44
C LYS A 60 8.55 3.22 -21.20
N GLU A 61 9.80 3.57 -20.95
CA GLU A 61 10.18 4.58 -19.96
C GLU A 61 9.46 5.88 -20.30
N ARG A 62 8.39 6.21 -19.56
CA ARG A 62 7.71 7.51 -19.72
C ARG A 62 8.66 8.61 -19.27
N THR A 63 8.75 9.67 -20.07
CA THR A 63 9.57 10.83 -19.72
C THR A 63 9.06 11.46 -18.43
N LYS A 64 9.94 12.15 -17.69
CA LYS A 64 9.61 12.73 -16.37
C LYS A 64 8.42 13.70 -16.44
N ALA A 65 8.21 14.37 -17.58
CA ALA A 65 7.10 15.27 -17.83
C ALA A 65 5.73 14.56 -17.83
N GLU A 66 5.60 13.42 -18.52
CA GLU A 66 4.35 12.66 -18.63
C GLU A 66 3.86 12.03 -17.31
N LYS A 67 4.74 11.93 -16.30
CA LYS A 67 4.40 11.34 -14.99
C LYS A 67 3.64 12.31 -14.07
N TYR A 68 3.78 13.63 -14.28
CA TYR A 68 3.14 14.66 -13.43
C TYR A 68 1.83 15.20 -14.02
N GLU A 69 1.61 14.99 -15.32
CA GLU A 69 0.36 15.31 -16.02
C GLU A 69 -0.72 14.28 -15.67
N HIS A 70 -1.42 14.50 -14.56
CA HIS A 70 -2.63 13.76 -14.23
C HIS A 70 -3.82 14.54 -14.77
N ALA A 71 -4.67 13.90 -15.56
CA ALA A 71 -5.91 14.51 -16.01
C ALA A 71 -6.76 14.88 -14.78
N THR A 72 -7.10 16.16 -14.64
CA THR A 72 -8.01 16.62 -13.61
C THR A 72 -9.36 15.93 -13.83
N HIS A 73 -9.84 15.19 -12.82
CA HIS A 73 -11.20 14.64 -12.85
C HIS A 73 -12.19 15.80 -12.77
N THR A 74 -12.78 16.19 -13.90
CA THR A 74 -13.89 17.14 -13.95
C THR A 74 -15.16 16.46 -13.45
N HIS A 75 -15.50 16.67 -12.17
CA HIS A 75 -16.81 16.30 -11.65
C HIS A 75 -17.83 17.31 -12.19
N ASN A 76 -18.43 17.04 -13.35
CA ASN A 76 -19.63 17.72 -13.81
C ASN A 76 -20.85 16.93 -13.34
N GLU A 77 -21.13 17.01 -12.04
CA GLU A 77 -22.40 16.58 -11.46
C GLU A 77 -23.16 17.86 -11.05
N PRO A 78 -24.40 18.10 -11.51
CA PRO A 78 -25.16 19.28 -11.13
C PRO A 78 -25.49 19.23 -9.63
N VAL A 79 -24.94 20.19 -8.90
CA VAL A 79 -25.18 20.41 -7.47
C VAL A 79 -26.68 20.72 -7.26
N ALA A 80 -27.41 19.77 -6.69
CA ALA A 80 -28.65 20.06 -5.97
C ALA A 80 -28.28 20.44 -4.53
N GLU A 81 -28.54 21.69 -4.18
CA GLU A 81 -28.17 22.35 -2.95
C GLU A 81 -28.71 21.62 -1.70
N LYS A 82 -27.82 21.37 -0.74
CA LYS A 82 -28.16 21.40 0.68
C LYS A 82 -26.96 21.86 1.50
N GLU A 83 -27.05 23.11 1.91
CA GLU A 83 -26.21 23.74 2.94
C GLU A 83 -26.16 22.89 4.22
N ILE A 84 -25.03 22.93 4.95
CA ILE A 84 -24.96 23.23 6.39
C ILE A 84 -23.49 23.18 6.92
N SER A 85 -23.05 24.36 7.39
CA SER A 85 -22.17 24.67 8.55
C SER A 85 -20.70 24.16 8.69
N LYS A 86 -19.78 25.07 8.39
CA LYS A 86 -18.67 25.65 9.22
C LYS A 86 -17.91 24.79 10.28
N LYS A 87 -16.57 24.92 10.18
CA LYS A 87 -15.45 24.78 11.17
C LYS A 87 -14.96 23.36 11.49
N SER A 88 -13.65 23.08 11.67
CA SER A 88 -12.44 23.91 11.77
C SER A 88 -11.18 23.09 11.51
N LYS A 89 -10.18 23.75 10.94
CA LYS A 89 -8.78 23.35 10.73
C LYS A 89 -8.07 23.09 12.07
N VAL A 90 -7.43 21.93 12.22
CA VAL A 90 -6.31 21.74 13.18
C VAL A 90 -5.18 20.98 12.50
N VAL A 91 -4.08 21.70 12.35
CA VAL A 91 -2.76 21.23 11.91
C VAL A 91 -2.05 20.66 13.14
N GLY A 92 -1.45 19.47 13.02
CA GLY A 92 -0.58 18.92 14.06
C GLY A 92 0.44 17.96 13.45
N LYS A 93 1.66 18.46 13.24
CA LYS A 93 2.84 17.63 12.96
C LYS A 93 3.19 16.88 14.24
N HIS A 94 3.31 15.55 14.19
CA HIS A 94 3.92 14.79 15.28
C HIS A 94 5.30 14.32 14.85
N GLU A 95 6.31 15.09 15.26
CA GLU A 95 7.72 14.71 15.24
C GLU A 95 7.92 13.49 16.17
N HIS A 96 8.58 12.44 15.69
CA HIS A 96 8.95 11.30 16.53
C HIS A 96 10.22 11.64 17.31
N SER A 97 10.08 12.12 18.54
CA SER A 97 11.18 12.19 19.49
C SER A 97 11.67 10.78 19.81
N SER A 98 12.95 10.53 19.55
CA SER A 98 13.70 9.35 19.91
C SER A 98 13.51 8.97 21.38
N THR A 99 12.98 7.77 21.66
CA THR A 99 13.01 7.19 23.00
C THR A 99 14.44 6.82 23.37
N PRO A 100 14.97 7.24 24.54
CA PRO A 100 16.26 6.79 25.01
C PRO A 100 16.20 5.30 25.36
N LYS A 101 17.15 4.52 24.83
CA LYS A 101 17.39 3.13 25.23
C LYS A 101 17.79 3.11 26.71
N THR A 102 16.89 2.72 27.60
CA THR A 102 17.29 2.27 28.93
C THR A 102 17.73 0.81 28.81
N ARG A 103 19.04 0.60 28.95
CA ARG A 103 19.65 -0.68 29.33
C ARG A 103 19.01 -1.14 30.65
N ASN A 104 18.77 -2.43 30.79
CA ASN A 104 18.74 -3.14 32.07
C ASN A 104 19.21 -4.58 31.83
N ASP A 105 20.09 -5.00 32.73
CA ASP A 105 20.95 -6.17 32.70
C ASP A 105 20.21 -7.50 32.92
N VAL A 106 20.68 -8.55 32.21
CA VAL A 106 20.94 -9.91 32.69
C VAL A 106 22.18 -10.42 31.96
#